data_AF-A0A7X9YJT4-F1
#
_entry.id   AF-A0A7X9YJT4-F1
#
_cell.length_a   1.000
_cell.length_b   1.000
_cell.length_c   1.000
_cell.angle_alpha   90.00
_cell.angle_beta   90.00
_cell.angle_gamma   90.00
#
_symmetry.space_group_name_H-M   'P 1'
#
loop_
_entity.id
_entity.type
_entity.pdbx_description
1 polymer ?
#
loop_
_entity_poly.entity_id
_entity_poly.type
_entity_poly.pdbx_seq_one_letter_code
_entity_poly.pdbx_strand_id
1 'polypeptide(L)'
;MSPWIIIVILGACAIAYAYIMPRKNKAQEPGHQLVQEMESTLEHYMTEIENDNDALIQRVAEMKGEATAADQRMQSQLQELQQRLDQLEQSKKNEPVASPLPHSGNIPVQASEGLQAQALVKSVQAEAAQQALEADLPTSKVESMPGRESIKDRYAELFNLHAEGKSMDAISKQTGIQRGEVQLILQLAEREES
;
A
#
# COMPACT_ATOMS: atom_id res chain seq x y z
N MET A 1 -4.80 -89.72 5.17
CA MET A 1 -5.83 -88.66 5.22
C MET A 1 -6.63 -88.70 3.95
N SER A 2 -7.94 -88.94 4.02
CA SER A 2 -8.79 -89.15 2.85
C SER A 2 -8.79 -87.91 1.93
N PRO A 3 -8.54 -88.05 0.62
CA PRO A 3 -8.47 -86.92 -0.33
C PRO A 3 -9.69 -85.98 -0.29
N TRP A 4 -10.86 -86.54 0.04
CA TRP A 4 -12.11 -85.81 0.22
C TRP A 4 -12.07 -84.74 1.32
N ILE A 5 -11.33 -84.99 2.41
CA ILE A 5 -11.22 -84.06 3.55
C ILE A 5 -10.45 -82.80 3.15
N ILE A 6 -9.46 -82.94 2.26
CA ILE A 6 -8.65 -81.81 1.78
C ILE A 6 -9.52 -80.84 0.97
N ILE A 7 -10.43 -81.37 0.14
CA ILE A 7 -11.36 -80.57 -0.68
C ILE A 7 -12.33 -79.79 0.22
N VAL A 8 -12.84 -80.42 1.29
CA VAL A 8 -13.76 -79.78 2.24
C VAL A 8 -13.06 -78.66 3.02
N ILE A 9 -11.82 -78.89 3.49
CA ILE A 9 -11.04 -77.89 4.22
C ILE A 9 -10.67 -76.71 3.31
N LEU A 10 -10.28 -76.97 2.06
CA LEU A 10 -9.94 -75.91 1.09
C LEU A 10 -11.16 -75.02 0.80
N GLY A 11 -12.34 -75.63 0.63
CA GLY A 11 -13.59 -74.91 0.43
C GLY A 11 -13.98 -74.06 1.64
N ALA A 12 -13.86 -74.61 2.86
CA ALA A 12 -14.11 -73.87 4.09
C ALA A 12 -13.16 -72.67 4.25
N CYS A 13 -11.87 -72.85 3.95
CA CYS A 13 -10.89 -71.75 3.94
C CYS A 13 -11.23 -70.67 2.91
N ALA A 14 -11.66 -71.04 1.70
CA ALA A 14 -12.04 -70.08 0.65
C ALA A 14 -13.26 -69.24 1.05
N ILE A 15 -14.26 -69.84 1.69
CA ILE A 15 -15.45 -69.12 2.19
C ILE A 15 -15.07 -68.20 3.35
N ALA A 16 -14.24 -68.67 4.28
CA ALA A 16 -13.74 -67.84 5.37
C ALA A 16 -12.96 -66.63 4.84
N TYR A 17 -12.11 -66.84 3.82
CA TYR A 17 -11.39 -65.76 3.14
C TYR A 17 -12.32 -64.78 2.43
N ALA A 18 -13.38 -65.28 1.78
CA ALA A 18 -14.38 -64.43 1.14
C ALA A 18 -15.19 -63.59 2.14
N TYR A 19 -15.39 -64.09 3.36
CA TYR A 19 -16.08 -63.36 4.43
C TYR A 19 -15.17 -62.34 5.13
N ILE A 20 -13.89 -62.67 5.27
CA ILE A 20 -12.85 -61.78 5.84
C ILE A 20 -12.34 -60.74 4.85
N MET A 21 -12.53 -60.94 3.54
CA MET A 21 -12.21 -59.93 2.55
C MET A 21 -13.36 -58.91 2.50
N PRO A 22 -13.24 -57.72 3.13
CA PRO A 22 -14.22 -56.67 2.91
C PRO A 22 -14.20 -56.38 1.42
N ARG A 23 -15.38 -56.47 0.79
CA ARG A 23 -15.57 -56.14 -0.63
C ARG A 23 -14.90 -54.80 -0.88
N LYS A 24 -13.69 -54.83 -1.43
CA LYS A 24 -13.01 -53.64 -1.94
C LYS A 24 -13.81 -53.25 -3.16
N ASN A 25 -14.79 -52.41 -2.87
CA ASN A 25 -15.43 -51.43 -3.71
C ASN A 25 -15.57 -51.89 -5.15
N LYS A 26 -16.81 -52.26 -5.49
CA LYS A 26 -17.33 -51.99 -6.83
C LYS A 26 -16.77 -50.63 -7.24
N ALA A 27 -16.02 -50.61 -8.34
CA ALA A 27 -15.40 -49.44 -8.94
C ALA A 27 -16.19 -48.17 -8.61
N GLN A 28 -15.76 -47.47 -7.56
CA GLN A 28 -16.19 -46.11 -7.34
C GLN A 28 -15.32 -45.34 -8.31
N GLU A 29 -15.93 -44.95 -9.43
CA GLU A 29 -15.24 -44.25 -10.48
C GLU A 29 -14.50 -43.05 -9.87
N PRO A 30 -13.17 -42.94 -10.04
CA PRO A 30 -12.39 -41.84 -9.48
C PRO A 30 -12.90 -40.46 -9.96
N GLY A 31 -13.69 -40.42 -11.04
CA GLY A 31 -14.35 -39.21 -11.51
C GLY A 31 -15.46 -38.69 -10.58
N HIS A 32 -16.22 -39.53 -9.88
CA HIS A 32 -17.35 -39.03 -9.07
C HIS A 32 -16.89 -38.40 -7.75
N GLN A 33 -15.83 -38.93 -7.13
CA GLN A 33 -15.20 -38.31 -5.96
C GLN A 33 -14.50 -37.00 -6.32
N LEU A 34 -13.81 -36.95 -7.48
CA LEU A 34 -13.15 -35.72 -7.94
C LEU A 34 -14.15 -34.60 -8.25
N VAL A 35 -15.29 -34.93 -8.87
CA VAL A 35 -16.37 -33.97 -9.15
C VAL A 35 -17.01 -33.49 -7.85
N GLN A 36 -17.19 -34.36 -6.86
CA GLN A 36 -17.78 -33.96 -5.57
C GLN A 36 -16.82 -33.10 -4.72
N GLU A 37 -15.50 -33.35 -4.77
CA GLU A 37 -14.52 -32.45 -4.15
C GLU A 37 -14.43 -31.11 -4.89
N MET A 38 -14.55 -31.10 -6.22
CA MET A 38 -14.66 -29.86 -7.00
C MET A 38 -15.95 -29.09 -6.69
N GLU A 39 -17.09 -29.77 -6.54
CA GLU A 39 -18.37 -29.16 -6.16
C GLU A 39 -18.30 -28.54 -4.76
N SER A 40 -17.72 -29.25 -3.80
CA SER A 40 -17.47 -28.73 -2.46
C SER A 40 -16.51 -27.52 -2.47
N THR A 41 -15.50 -27.53 -3.35
CA THR A 41 -14.58 -26.40 -3.51
C THR A 41 -15.28 -25.21 -4.19
N LEU A 42 -16.19 -25.46 -5.14
CA LEU A 42 -16.98 -24.45 -5.83
C LEU A 42 -17.96 -23.75 -4.89
N GLU A 43 -18.66 -24.50 -4.03
CA GLU A 43 -19.55 -23.93 -3.01
C GLU A 43 -18.78 -23.02 -2.04
N HIS A 44 -17.57 -23.44 -1.67
CA HIS A 44 -16.69 -22.63 -0.83
C HIS A 44 -16.27 -21.34 -1.54
N TYR A 45 -15.87 -21.42 -2.82
CA TYR A 45 -15.53 -20.26 -3.64
C TYR A 45 -16.72 -19.31 -3.84
N MET A 46 -17.93 -19.83 -4.05
CA MET A 46 -19.15 -19.03 -4.21
C MET A 46 -19.42 -18.22 -2.95
N THR A 47 -19.31 -18.87 -1.78
CA THR A 47 -19.48 -18.22 -0.48
C THR A 47 -18.43 -17.13 -0.25
N GLU A 48 -17.18 -17.39 -0.65
CA GLU A 48 -16.09 -16.43 -0.52
C GLU A 48 -16.30 -15.20 -1.43
N ILE A 49 -16.77 -15.41 -2.67
CA ILE A 49 -17.06 -14.33 -3.63
C ILE A 49 -18.26 -13.48 -3.20
N GLU A 50 -19.33 -14.08 -2.67
CA GLU A 50 -20.47 -13.33 -2.12
C GLU A 50 -20.03 -12.42 -0.97
N ASN A 51 -19.25 -12.96 -0.04
CA ASN A 51 -18.72 -12.20 1.09
C ASN A 51 -17.76 -11.08 0.65
N ASP A 52 -16.91 -11.32 -0.35
CA ASP A 52 -16.01 -10.31 -0.89
C ASP A 52 -16.77 -9.20 -1.64
N ASN A 53 -17.87 -9.55 -2.34
CA ASN A 53 -18.74 -8.57 -2.98
C ASN A 53 -19.41 -7.65 -1.96
N ASP A 54 -19.98 -8.21 -0.89
CA ASP A 54 -20.59 -7.43 0.20
C ASP A 54 -19.55 -6.52 0.87
N ALA A 55 -18.34 -7.02 1.11
CA ALA A 55 -17.25 -6.23 1.68
C ALA A 55 -16.82 -5.07 0.75
N LEU A 56 -16.76 -5.31 -0.56
CA LEU A 56 -16.47 -4.26 -1.55
C LEU A 56 -17.58 -3.21 -1.60
N ILE A 57 -18.85 -3.61 -1.60
CA ILE A 57 -19.99 -2.68 -1.58
C ILE A 57 -19.95 -1.81 -0.32
N GLN A 58 -19.70 -2.42 0.85
CA GLN A 58 -19.58 -1.73 2.13
C GLN A 58 -18.45 -0.69 2.08
N ARG A 59 -17.26 -1.05 1.61
CA ARG A 59 -16.13 -0.12 1.49
C ARG A 59 -16.40 1.02 0.51
N VAL A 60 -17.07 0.74 -0.61
CA VAL A 60 -17.46 1.78 -1.58
C VAL A 60 -18.50 2.73 -0.96
N ALA A 61 -19.45 2.20 -0.18
CA ALA A 61 -20.42 3.02 0.54
C ALA A 61 -19.75 3.92 1.58
N GLU A 62 -18.79 3.39 2.35
CA GLU A 62 -17.98 4.14 3.31
C GLU A 62 -17.14 5.22 2.62
N MET A 63 -16.43 4.87 1.54
CA MET A 63 -15.61 5.80 0.76
C MET A 63 -16.45 6.92 0.15
N LYS A 64 -17.66 6.62 -0.34
CA LYS A 64 -18.59 7.63 -0.84
C LYS A 64 -19.07 8.54 0.30
N GLY A 65 -19.39 7.98 1.46
CA GLY A 65 -19.76 8.75 2.65
C GLY A 65 -18.64 9.69 3.08
N GLU A 66 -17.42 9.19 3.21
CA GLU A 66 -16.25 9.99 3.59
C GLU A 66 -15.94 11.08 2.56
N ALA A 67 -16.00 10.77 1.26
CA ALA A 67 -15.82 11.76 0.20
C ALA A 67 -16.86 12.88 0.30
N THR A 68 -18.14 12.56 0.52
CA THR A 68 -19.18 13.60 0.69
C THR A 68 -18.97 14.44 1.96
N ALA A 69 -18.52 13.84 3.05
CA ALA A 69 -18.22 14.56 4.29
C ALA A 69 -16.99 15.46 4.15
N ALA A 70 -15.94 14.99 3.47
CA ALA A 70 -14.76 15.79 3.16
C ALA A 70 -15.11 16.98 2.25
N ASP A 71 -15.95 16.76 1.24
CA ASP A 71 -16.39 17.81 0.32
C ASP A 71 -17.23 18.86 1.06
N GLN A 72 -18.13 18.45 1.96
CA GLN A 72 -18.87 19.38 2.83
C GLN A 72 -17.95 20.20 3.74
N ARG A 73 -16.93 19.57 4.34
CA ARG A 73 -15.94 20.28 5.17
C ARG A 73 -15.18 21.31 4.34
N MET A 74 -14.74 20.95 3.13
CA MET A 74 -14.02 21.87 2.25
C MET A 74 -14.91 23.03 1.80
N GLN A 75 -16.18 22.78 1.49
CA GLN A 75 -17.16 23.83 1.19
C GLN A 75 -17.38 24.78 2.38
N SER A 76 -17.47 24.26 3.62
CA SER A 76 -17.60 25.12 4.80
C SER A 76 -16.38 26.03 5.01
N GLN A 77 -15.17 25.51 4.76
CA GLN A 77 -13.94 26.29 4.85
C GLN A 77 -13.88 27.36 3.76
N LEU A 78 -14.26 27.01 2.53
CA LEU A 78 -14.36 27.97 1.43
C LEU A 78 -15.35 29.09 1.75
N GLN A 79 -16.51 28.75 2.33
CA GLN A 79 -17.52 29.73 2.72
C GLN A 79 -17.02 30.65 3.84
N GLU A 80 -16.33 30.11 4.84
CA GLU A 80 -15.70 30.92 5.90
C GLU A 80 -14.65 31.88 5.33
N LEU A 81 -13.78 31.39 4.45
CA LEU A 81 -12.76 32.22 3.79
C LEU A 81 -13.40 33.32 2.95
N GLN A 82 -14.45 33.01 2.20
CA GLN A 82 -15.19 33.99 1.42
C GLN A 82 -15.83 35.06 2.30
N GLN A 83 -16.43 34.67 3.42
CA GLN A 83 -17.00 35.60 4.39
C GLN A 83 -15.95 36.51 5.05
N ARG A 84 -14.72 36.00 5.30
CA ARG A 84 -13.60 36.83 5.77
C ARG A 84 -13.14 37.81 4.70
N LEU A 85 -13.11 37.37 3.44
CA LEU A 85 -12.76 38.22 2.31
C LEU A 85 -13.77 39.37 2.15
N ASP A 86 -15.07 39.06 2.21
CA ASP A 86 -16.15 40.05 2.12
C ASP A 86 -16.10 41.05 3.28
N GLN A 87 -15.78 40.61 4.50
CA GLN A 87 -15.58 41.51 5.65
C GLN A 87 -14.37 42.43 5.45
N LEU A 88 -13.28 41.93 4.88
CA LEU A 88 -12.11 42.76 4.54
C LEU A 88 -12.42 43.76 3.44
N GLU A 89 -13.19 43.35 2.43
CA GLU A 89 -13.63 44.25 1.36
C GLU A 89 -14.56 45.33 1.90
N GLN A 90 -15.54 44.98 2.74
CA GLN A 90 -16.44 45.95 3.37
C GLN A 90 -15.72 46.91 4.33
N SER A 91 -14.75 46.42 5.11
CA SER A 91 -13.96 47.28 5.99
C SER A 91 -13.09 48.26 5.20
N LYS A 92 -12.48 47.83 4.09
CA LYS A 92 -11.78 48.74 3.16
C LYS A 92 -12.71 49.72 2.47
N LYS A 93 -13.93 49.32 2.13
CA LYS A 93 -14.94 50.17 1.48
C LYS A 93 -15.57 51.19 2.43
N ASN A 94 -15.65 50.86 3.72
CA ASN A 94 -16.16 51.74 4.77
C ASN A 94 -15.09 52.65 5.37
N GLU A 95 -13.82 52.50 4.98
CA GLU A 95 -12.78 53.51 5.24
C GLU A 95 -13.07 54.73 4.35
N PRO A 96 -13.47 55.89 4.91
CA PRO A 96 -13.86 57.03 4.12
C PRO A 96 -12.63 57.63 3.44
N VAL A 97 -12.64 57.60 2.10
CA VAL A 97 -11.82 58.44 1.24
C VAL A 97 -12.15 59.91 1.54
N ALA A 98 -11.35 60.53 2.39
CA ALA A 98 -11.20 61.99 2.51
C ALA A 98 -9.71 62.27 2.30
N SER A 99 -9.22 63.08 1.37
CA SER A 99 -9.75 63.93 0.30
C SER A 99 -8.59 64.17 -0.70
N PRO A 100 -8.84 64.69 -1.91
CA PRO A 100 -7.80 64.88 -2.93
C PRO A 100 -7.13 66.28 -2.92
N LEU A 101 -5.85 66.32 -3.33
CA LEU A 101 -5.03 67.44 -3.89
C LEU A 101 -4.26 68.37 -2.89
N PRO A 102 -3.32 69.24 -3.34
CA PRO A 102 -1.99 68.97 -3.94
C PRO A 102 -0.87 69.84 -3.29
N HIS A 103 0.40 69.42 -3.18
CA HIS A 103 1.56 70.35 -3.21
C HIS A 103 2.93 69.65 -3.27
N SER A 104 3.62 69.97 -4.37
CA SER A 104 5.06 70.17 -4.57
C SER A 104 6.05 69.89 -3.41
N GLY A 105 7.07 69.09 -3.74
CA GLY A 105 8.46 69.40 -3.38
C GLY A 105 8.95 68.98 -1.99
N ASN A 106 9.95 68.09 -1.99
CA ASN A 106 10.84 67.72 -0.89
C ASN A 106 10.28 66.80 0.20
N ILE A 107 10.42 65.49 -0.04
CA ILE A 107 10.49 64.48 1.02
C ILE A 107 11.95 64.41 1.51
N PRO A 108 12.28 64.78 2.76
CA PRO A 108 13.50 64.30 3.39
C PRO A 108 13.29 62.82 3.74
N VAL A 109 13.92 61.95 2.95
CA VAL A 109 14.09 60.53 3.25
C VAL A 109 15.01 60.44 4.48
N GLN A 110 14.48 60.03 5.63
CA GLN A 110 15.26 59.47 6.73
C GLN A 110 14.66 58.09 7.07
N ALA A 111 15.12 57.02 6.41
CA ALA A 111 16.41 56.34 6.64
C ALA A 111 16.49 55.58 7.97
N SER A 112 15.41 54.90 8.40
CA SER A 112 15.47 53.95 9.52
C SER A 112 15.09 52.51 9.13
N GLU A 113 14.17 52.33 8.16
CA GLU A 113 13.77 50.98 7.72
C GLU A 113 14.75 50.36 6.71
N GLY A 114 15.42 51.18 5.91
CA GLY A 114 16.42 50.71 4.95
C GLY A 114 17.66 50.10 5.60
N LEU A 115 18.04 50.55 6.80
CA LEU A 115 19.19 50.02 7.53
C LEU A 115 18.93 48.62 8.11
N GLN A 116 17.69 48.32 8.51
CA GLN A 116 17.32 47.00 9.03
C GLN A 116 17.16 45.97 7.91
N ALA A 117 16.54 46.36 6.79
CA ALA A 117 16.45 45.50 5.61
C ALA A 117 17.84 45.19 5.02
N GLN A 118 18.73 46.18 5.00
CA GLN A 118 20.09 45.99 4.49
C GLN A 118 20.98 45.20 5.48
N ALA A 119 20.75 45.33 6.80
CA ALA A 119 21.42 44.51 7.81
C ALA A 119 21.00 43.03 7.75
N LEU A 120 19.71 42.74 7.52
CA LEU A 120 19.20 41.38 7.35
C LEU A 120 19.70 40.71 6.07
N VAL A 121 19.76 41.45 4.96
CA VAL A 121 20.34 40.91 3.72
C VAL A 121 21.84 40.66 3.87
N LYS A 122 22.55 41.53 4.61
CA LYS A 122 23.99 41.38 4.86
C LYS A 122 24.31 40.27 5.85
N SER A 123 23.43 39.96 6.81
CA SER A 123 23.58 38.80 7.71
C SER A 123 23.33 37.49 6.97
N VAL A 124 22.32 37.41 6.10
CA VAL A 124 22.07 36.22 5.28
C VAL A 124 23.20 35.99 4.27
N GLN A 125 23.77 37.06 3.71
CA GLN A 125 24.92 36.95 2.79
C GLN A 125 26.23 36.59 3.52
N ALA A 126 26.42 37.03 4.77
CA ALA A 126 27.55 36.60 5.60
C ALA A 126 27.44 35.12 5.99
N GLU A 127 26.23 34.67 6.36
CA GLU A 127 25.95 33.27 6.71
C GLU A 127 26.12 32.34 5.50
N ALA A 128 25.70 32.77 4.31
CA ALA A 128 25.94 32.05 3.05
C ALA A 128 27.43 32.02 2.65
N ALA A 129 28.21 33.06 3.00
CA ALA A 129 29.65 33.10 2.74
C ALA A 129 30.45 32.24 3.75
N GLN A 130 29.95 32.08 4.97
CA GLN A 130 30.54 31.19 5.99
C GLN A 130 30.25 29.71 5.70
N GLN A 131 29.06 29.38 5.16
CA GLN A 131 28.77 28.02 4.68
C GLN A 131 29.55 27.64 3.41
N ALA A 132 30.00 28.61 2.61
CA ALA A 132 30.84 28.36 1.44
C ALA A 132 32.34 28.14 1.79
N LEU A 133 32.80 28.60 2.97
CA LEU A 133 34.19 28.49 3.39
C LEU A 133 34.47 27.28 4.30
N GLU A 134 33.44 26.62 4.84
CA GLU A 134 33.55 25.30 5.50
C GLU A 134 33.61 24.11 4.52
N ALA A 135 33.52 24.37 3.20
CA ALA A 135 33.53 23.36 2.15
C ALA A 135 34.93 22.93 1.65
N ASP A 136 36.02 23.37 2.29
CA ASP A 136 37.40 23.02 1.87
C ASP A 136 38.30 22.53 3.01
N LEU A 137 37.88 21.46 3.68
CA LEU A 137 38.75 20.60 4.50
C LEU A 137 38.50 19.12 4.13
N PRO A 138 39.48 18.40 3.58
CA PRO A 138 39.29 17.05 3.09
C PRO A 138 39.36 16.08 4.28
N THR A 139 38.21 15.68 4.81
CA THR A 139 38.13 14.51 5.69
C THR A 139 37.35 13.42 4.98
N SER A 140 38.11 12.39 4.58
CA SER A 140 37.61 11.11 4.10
C SER A 140 36.46 10.61 4.95
N LYS A 141 35.25 10.66 4.40
CA LYS A 141 34.24 9.65 4.64
C LYS A 141 33.54 9.43 3.32
N VAL A 142 33.62 8.20 2.84
CA VAL A 142 32.89 7.72 1.67
C VAL A 142 31.41 7.80 2.02
N GLU A 143 30.82 8.97 1.77
CA GLU A 143 29.38 9.15 1.72
C GLU A 143 29.01 8.92 0.26
N SER A 144 28.80 7.63 -0.06
CA SER A 144 28.09 7.27 -1.27
C SER A 144 26.75 7.99 -1.20
N MET A 145 26.46 8.78 -2.22
CA MET A 145 25.10 9.27 -2.48
C MET A 145 24.11 8.14 -2.21
N PRO A 146 22.89 8.41 -1.70
CA PRO A 146 21.80 7.47 -1.89
C PRO A 146 21.46 7.54 -3.38
N GLY A 147 22.29 6.87 -4.19
CA GLY A 147 21.90 6.45 -5.52
C GLY A 147 20.65 5.62 -5.30
N ARG A 148 19.54 6.08 -5.90
CA ARG A 148 18.21 5.48 -5.83
C ARG A 148 18.31 3.99 -5.52
N GLU A 149 18.02 3.63 -4.27
CA GLU A 149 18.03 2.24 -3.84
C GLU A 149 17.08 1.47 -4.76
N SER A 150 17.59 0.47 -5.47
CA SER A 150 16.78 -0.34 -6.38
C SER A 150 15.63 -0.99 -5.61
N ILE A 151 14.50 -1.27 -6.27
CA ILE A 151 13.43 -2.02 -5.62
C ILE A 151 13.92 -3.41 -5.17
N LYS A 152 14.94 -3.96 -5.83
CA LYS A 152 15.60 -5.20 -5.39
C LYS A 152 16.39 -5.04 -4.09
N ASP A 153 17.02 -3.88 -3.86
CA ASP A 153 17.81 -3.64 -2.63
C ASP A 153 16.93 -3.45 -1.40
N ARG A 154 15.81 -2.70 -1.53
CA ARG A 154 14.85 -2.54 -0.42
C ARG A 154 14.16 -3.83 -0.01
N TYR A 155 13.95 -4.75 -0.96
CA TYR A 155 13.24 -6.01 -0.73
C TYR A 155 14.13 -7.24 -0.91
N ALA A 156 15.44 -7.11 -0.66
CA ALA A 156 16.41 -8.18 -0.88
C ALA A 156 16.05 -9.49 -0.15
N GLU A 157 15.50 -9.39 1.06
CA GLU A 157 15.04 -10.55 1.85
C GLU A 157 13.88 -11.30 1.16
N LEU A 158 12.94 -10.58 0.53
CA LEU A 158 11.85 -11.17 -0.24
C LEU A 158 12.39 -11.93 -1.46
N PHE A 159 13.33 -11.34 -2.20
CA PHE A 159 13.96 -11.98 -3.36
C PHE A 159 14.78 -13.22 -2.99
N ASN A 160 15.48 -13.20 -1.85
CA ASN A 160 16.19 -14.38 -1.35
C ASN A 160 15.22 -15.53 -1.04
N LEU A 161 14.11 -15.25 -0.35
CA LEU A 161 13.09 -16.26 -0.05
C LEU A 161 12.41 -16.79 -1.33
N HIS A 162 12.22 -15.93 -2.33
CA HIS A 162 11.74 -16.33 -3.66
C HIS A 162 12.74 -17.22 -4.40
N ALA A 163 14.04 -16.88 -4.36
CA ALA A 163 15.12 -17.66 -4.96
C ALA A 163 15.31 -19.03 -4.28
N GLU A 164 15.01 -19.13 -2.98
CA GLU A 164 14.93 -20.39 -2.24
C GLU A 164 13.74 -21.28 -2.67
N GLY A 165 12.85 -20.81 -3.56
CA GLY A 165 11.70 -21.55 -4.06
C GLY A 165 10.51 -21.58 -3.10
N LYS A 166 10.45 -20.67 -2.11
CA LYS A 166 9.31 -20.58 -1.20
C LYS A 166 8.08 -20.05 -1.94
N SER A 167 6.91 -20.56 -1.55
CA SER A 167 5.65 -20.10 -2.12
C SER A 167 5.39 -18.63 -1.76
N MET A 168 4.64 -17.92 -2.61
CA MET A 168 4.29 -16.51 -2.36
C MET A 168 3.57 -16.31 -1.01
N ASP A 169 2.81 -17.32 -0.57
CA ASP A 169 2.14 -17.33 0.73
C ASP A 169 3.13 -17.46 1.91
N ALA A 170 4.16 -18.29 1.76
CA ALA A 170 5.21 -18.44 2.76
C ALA A 170 6.06 -17.16 2.86
N ILE A 171 6.38 -16.55 1.72
CA ILE A 171 7.09 -15.26 1.67
C ILE A 171 6.25 -14.18 2.37
N SER A 172 4.96 -14.09 2.04
CA SER A 172 4.03 -13.14 2.66
C SER A 172 3.97 -13.26 4.18
N LYS A 173 3.90 -14.49 4.70
CA LYS A 173 3.90 -14.76 6.15
C LYS A 173 5.23 -14.44 6.82
N GLN A 174 6.35 -14.60 6.11
CA GLN A 174 7.69 -14.40 6.66
C GLN A 174 8.15 -12.94 6.62
N THR A 175 7.78 -12.19 5.57
CA THR A 175 8.13 -10.77 5.42
C THR A 175 7.05 -9.81 5.94
N GLY A 176 5.86 -10.31 6.25
CA GLY A 176 4.71 -9.50 6.70
C GLY A 176 4.05 -8.69 5.59
N ILE A 177 4.45 -8.92 4.34
CA ILE A 177 3.94 -8.23 3.14
C ILE A 177 2.77 -9.04 2.57
N GLN A 178 1.69 -8.42 2.10
CA GLN A 178 0.55 -9.16 1.54
C GLN A 178 0.94 -9.90 0.25
N ARG A 179 0.34 -11.08 -0.01
CA ARG A 179 0.62 -11.89 -1.22
C ARG A 179 0.56 -11.07 -2.52
N GLY A 180 -0.42 -10.15 -2.64
CA GLY A 180 -0.57 -9.28 -3.80
C GLY A 180 0.59 -8.28 -3.95
N GLU A 181 1.11 -7.76 -2.84
CA GLU A 181 2.25 -6.85 -2.82
C GLU A 181 3.56 -7.59 -3.16
N VAL A 182 3.73 -8.84 -2.70
CA VAL A 182 4.86 -9.69 -3.09
C VAL A 182 4.92 -9.86 -4.60
N GLN A 183 3.77 -10.17 -5.24
CA GLN A 183 3.67 -10.31 -6.68
C GLN A 183 3.97 -8.98 -7.42
N LEU A 184 3.46 -7.86 -6.90
CA LEU A 184 3.71 -6.54 -7.47
C LEU A 184 5.20 -6.17 -7.41
N ILE A 185 5.86 -6.42 -6.28
CA ILE A 185 7.29 -6.13 -6.08
C ILE A 185 8.15 -6.95 -7.04
N LEU A 186 7.84 -8.24 -7.22
CA LEU A 186 8.51 -9.11 -8.20
C LEU A 186 8.39 -8.56 -9.63
N GLN A 187 7.17 -8.18 -10.05
CA GLN A 187 6.94 -7.61 -11.38
C GLN A 187 7.61 -6.25 -11.58
N LEU A 188 7.65 -5.42 -10.53
CA LEU A 188 8.25 -4.09 -10.62
C LEU A 188 9.78 -4.19 -10.75
N ALA A 189 10.39 -5.16 -10.07
CA ALA A 189 11.81 -5.45 -10.19
C ALA A 189 12.21 -6.05 -11.56
N GLU A 190 11.34 -6.84 -12.19
CA GLU A 190 11.53 -7.36 -13.55
C GLU A 190 11.42 -6.24 -14.61
N ARG A 191 10.61 -5.22 -14.36
CA ARG A 191 10.53 -4.01 -15.21
C ARG A 191 11.66 -3.02 -15.01
N GLU A 192 12.34 -3.04 -13.85
CA GLU A 192 13.49 -2.17 -13.57
C GLU A 192 14.77 -2.67 -14.28
N GLU A 193 14.85 -3.97 -14.59
CA GLU A 193 15.97 -4.57 -15.32
C GLU A 193 15.83 -4.54 -16.86
N SER A 194 14.65 -4.18 -17.38
CA SER A 194 14.33 -4.05 -18.81
C SER A 194 14.40 -2.60 -19.29
#